data_AF-A0A7K0KDU1-F1
#
_entry.id   AF-A0A7K0KDU1-F1
#
_cell.length_a   1.000
_cell.length_b   1.000
_cell.length_c   1.000
_cell.angle_alpha   90.00
_cell.angle_beta   90.00
_cell.angle_gamma   90.00
#
_symmetry.space_group_name_H-M   'P 1'
#
loop_
_entity.id
_entity.type
_entity.pdbx_description
1 polymer ?
#
loop_
_entity_poly.entity_id
_entity_poly.type
_entity_poly.pdbx_seq_one_letter_code
_entity_poly.pdbx_strand_id
1 'polypeptide(L)'
;MNKIITLIMCVAFSATMSGQTVKVEDRVKTLEGDVKTLKGQVETQNGQIASMQSRLNELADINAEYKKALDIKQTLNTTDVDGYQYGFVSAVGDKTTGKLVVTLNLFNPGESREKQMQQAQISDYVGNAYATYEYKFGNLENARPTIDSNTTIRLKFHFADVSTETKRIASLTVKAYSSTWGNKDMSFNFRDLPVEWK
;
A
#
# COMPACT_ATOMS: atom_id res chain seq x y z
N MET A 1 29.51 17.17 -88.30
CA MET A 1 29.99 17.29 -86.90
C MET A 1 28.85 17.36 -85.88
N ASN A 2 27.88 18.29 -85.97
CA ASN A 2 26.81 18.42 -84.95
C ASN A 2 26.03 17.12 -84.64
N LYS A 3 25.61 16.34 -85.66
CA LYS A 3 24.84 15.10 -85.42
C LYS A 3 25.60 14.03 -84.62
N ILE A 4 26.91 13.95 -84.79
CA ILE A 4 27.77 12.98 -84.07
C ILE A 4 27.93 13.41 -82.60
N ILE A 5 28.13 14.70 -82.34
CA ILE A 5 28.24 15.25 -80.98
C ILE A 5 26.92 15.05 -80.21
N THR A 6 25.78 15.30 -80.85
CA THR A 6 24.45 15.05 -80.25
C THR A 6 24.25 13.58 -79.91
N LEU A 7 24.66 12.65 -80.79
CA LEU A 7 24.56 11.21 -80.53
C LEU A 7 25.41 10.80 -79.32
N ILE A 8 26.65 11.28 -79.23
CA ILE A 8 27.55 10.99 -78.09
C ILE A 8 26.97 11.52 -76.77
N MET A 9 26.40 12.74 -76.77
CA MET A 9 25.73 13.32 -75.61
C MET A 9 24.50 12.49 -75.19
N CYS A 10 23.68 12.04 -76.13
CA CYS A 10 22.53 11.18 -75.83
C CYS A 10 22.96 9.84 -75.22
N VAL A 11 24.04 9.22 -75.73
CA VAL A 11 24.57 7.96 -75.19
C VAL A 11 25.15 8.16 -73.78
N ALA A 12 25.91 9.24 -73.56
CA ALA A 12 26.45 9.56 -72.24
C ALA A 12 25.36 9.85 -71.21
N PHE A 13 24.30 10.57 -71.60
CA PHE A 13 23.14 10.82 -70.76
C PHE A 13 22.40 9.52 -70.42
N SER A 14 22.16 8.66 -71.42
CA SER A 14 21.50 7.36 -71.25
C SER A 14 22.28 6.45 -70.30
N ALA A 15 23.61 6.42 -70.42
CA ALA A 15 24.48 5.65 -69.53
C ALA A 15 24.46 6.20 -68.08
N THR A 16 24.44 7.52 -67.92
CA THR A 16 24.34 8.17 -66.60
C THR A 16 23.00 7.85 -65.92
N MET A 17 21.91 7.94 -66.67
CA MET A 17 20.57 7.58 -66.18
C MET A 17 20.49 6.10 -65.79
N SER A 18 21.02 5.21 -66.63
CA SER A 18 21.08 3.76 -66.32
C SER A 18 21.84 3.48 -65.02
N GLY A 19 22.99 4.13 -64.79
CA GLY A 19 23.75 3.99 -63.55
C GLY A 19 23.03 4.54 -62.31
N GLN A 20 22.21 5.59 -62.45
CA GLN A 20 21.36 6.09 -61.37
C GLN A 20 20.21 5.14 -61.05
N THR A 21 19.58 4.56 -62.07
CA THR A 21 18.49 3.58 -61.90
C THR A 21 18.96 2.37 -61.08
N VAL A 22 20.13 1.80 -61.41
CA VAL A 22 20.69 0.67 -60.67
C VAL A 22 20.92 1.02 -59.18
N LYS A 23 21.47 2.20 -58.89
CA LYS A 23 21.67 2.66 -57.50
C LYS A 23 20.36 2.84 -56.73
N VAL A 24 19.29 3.28 -57.40
CA VAL A 24 17.97 3.41 -56.79
C VAL A 24 17.38 2.03 -56.50
N GLU A 25 17.46 1.09 -57.44
CA GLU A 25 17.00 -0.29 -57.24
C GLU A 25 17.70 -0.97 -56.05
N ASP A 26 19.02 -0.80 -55.93
CA ASP A 26 19.78 -1.36 -54.81
C ASP A 26 19.32 -0.77 -53.46
N ARG A 27 19.11 0.56 -53.41
CA ARG A 27 18.58 1.23 -52.20
C ARG A 27 17.18 0.75 -51.86
N VAL A 28 16.32 0.54 -52.85
CA VAL A 28 14.96 0.00 -52.64
C VAL A 28 15.03 -1.40 -52.03
N LYS A 29 15.88 -2.29 -52.57
CA LYS A 29 16.07 -3.64 -52.00
C LYS A 29 16.58 -3.60 -50.56
N THR A 30 17.52 -2.70 -50.24
CA THR A 30 17.99 -2.52 -48.86
C THR A 30 16.85 -2.06 -47.95
N LEU A 31 16.08 -1.04 -48.36
CA LEU A 31 14.95 -0.54 -47.58
C LEU A 31 13.86 -1.59 -47.37
N GLU A 32 13.58 -2.44 -48.37
CA GLU A 32 12.65 -3.57 -48.22
C GLU A 32 13.13 -4.57 -47.16
N GLY A 33 14.44 -4.84 -47.11
CA GLY A 33 15.07 -5.67 -46.08
C GLY A 33 14.96 -5.07 -44.69
N ASP A 34 15.22 -3.77 -44.57
CA ASP A 34 15.11 -3.03 -43.29
C ASP A 34 13.67 -3.01 -42.80
N VAL A 35 12.70 -2.74 -43.69
CA VAL A 35 11.26 -2.76 -43.36
C VAL A 35 10.82 -4.14 -42.88
N LYS A 36 11.28 -5.22 -43.53
CA LYS A 36 10.99 -6.60 -43.09
C LYS A 36 11.56 -6.88 -41.69
N THR A 37 12.77 -6.40 -41.43
CA THR A 37 13.43 -6.56 -40.12
C THR A 37 12.70 -5.78 -39.04
N LEU A 38 12.37 -4.51 -39.29
CA LEU A 38 11.60 -3.67 -38.38
C LEU A 38 10.22 -4.27 -38.08
N LYS A 39 9.55 -4.84 -39.08
CA LYS A 39 8.28 -5.52 -38.88
C LYS A 39 8.41 -6.70 -37.90
N GLY A 40 9.44 -7.54 -38.07
CA GLY A 40 9.70 -8.65 -37.14
C GLY A 40 10.03 -8.18 -35.71
N GLN A 41 10.76 -7.06 -35.58
CA GLN A 41 11.03 -6.44 -34.28
C GLN A 41 9.76 -5.93 -33.61
N VAL A 42 8.88 -5.26 -34.36
CA VAL A 42 7.58 -4.77 -33.86
C VAL A 42 6.68 -5.93 -33.42
N GLU A 43 6.61 -7.00 -34.21
CA GLU A 43 5.85 -8.21 -33.84
C GLU A 43 6.38 -8.84 -32.55
N THR A 44 7.71 -8.90 -32.38
CA THR A 44 8.35 -9.39 -31.15
C THR A 44 8.03 -8.50 -29.95
N GLN A 45 8.13 -7.18 -30.10
CA GLN A 45 7.80 -6.21 -29.05
C GLN A 45 6.32 -6.30 -28.64
N ASN A 46 5.41 -6.46 -29.60
CA ASN A 46 3.99 -6.66 -29.32
C ASN A 46 3.75 -7.94 -28.50
N GLY A 47 4.46 -9.03 -28.81
CA GLY A 47 4.40 -10.25 -28.00
C GLY A 47 4.89 -10.05 -26.56
N GLN A 48 5.97 -9.29 -26.38
CA GLN A 48 6.48 -8.93 -25.05
C GLN A 48 5.49 -8.07 -24.26
N ILE A 49 4.86 -7.08 -24.90
CA ILE A 49 3.84 -6.22 -24.28
C ILE A 49 2.64 -7.05 -23.84
N ALA A 50 2.14 -7.96 -24.68
CA ALA A 50 1.03 -8.84 -24.33
C ALA A 50 1.36 -9.73 -23.11
N SER A 51 2.59 -10.28 -23.06
CA SER A 51 3.06 -11.06 -21.91
C SER A 51 3.14 -10.21 -20.63
N MET A 52 3.66 -8.97 -20.72
CA MET A 52 3.71 -8.06 -19.58
C MET A 52 2.31 -7.69 -19.07
N GLN A 53 1.36 -7.45 -19.97
CA GLN A 53 -0.03 -7.19 -19.61
C GLN A 53 -0.68 -8.37 -18.88
N SER A 54 -0.44 -9.61 -19.35
CA SER A 54 -0.92 -10.82 -18.66
C SER A 54 -0.37 -10.91 -17.23
N ARG A 55 0.95 -10.70 -17.07
CA ARG A 55 1.59 -10.72 -15.75
C ARG A 55 1.05 -9.63 -14.83
N LEU A 56 0.79 -8.43 -15.35
CA LEU A 56 0.20 -7.35 -14.57
C LEU A 56 -1.21 -7.70 -14.07
N ASN A 57 -2.02 -8.36 -14.90
CA ASN A 57 -3.35 -8.82 -14.50
C ASN A 57 -3.26 -9.89 -13.40
N GLU A 58 -2.37 -10.88 -13.55
CA GLU A 58 -2.12 -11.89 -12.51
C GLU A 58 -1.68 -11.26 -11.19
N LEU A 59 -0.76 -10.28 -11.24
CA LEU A 59 -0.35 -9.54 -10.05
C LEU A 59 -1.51 -8.74 -9.43
N ALA A 60 -2.40 -8.18 -10.24
CA ALA A 60 -3.58 -7.47 -9.74
C ALA A 60 -4.54 -8.42 -9.02
N ASP A 61 -4.78 -9.60 -9.58
CA ASP A 61 -5.63 -10.63 -8.98
C ASP A 61 -5.04 -11.14 -7.66
N ILE A 62 -3.75 -11.49 -7.64
CA ILE A 62 -3.03 -11.90 -6.42
C ILE A 62 -3.09 -10.80 -5.35
N ASN A 63 -2.91 -9.53 -5.73
CA ASN A 63 -3.03 -8.43 -4.79
C ASN A 63 -4.45 -8.27 -4.24
N ALA A 64 -5.48 -8.52 -5.05
CA ALA A 64 -6.87 -8.51 -4.59
C ALA A 64 -7.13 -9.64 -3.58
N GLU A 65 -6.56 -10.83 -3.80
CA GLU A 65 -6.62 -11.94 -2.86
C GLU A 65 -5.89 -11.64 -1.54
N TYR A 66 -4.69 -11.06 -1.60
CA TYR A 66 -3.96 -10.65 -0.39
C TYR A 66 -4.72 -9.61 0.43
N LYS A 67 -5.39 -8.64 -0.21
CA LYS A 67 -6.25 -7.67 0.48
C LYS A 67 -7.39 -8.37 1.24
N LYS A 68 -8.07 -9.33 0.61
CA LYS A 68 -9.12 -10.13 1.27
C LYS A 68 -8.56 -10.92 2.46
N ALA A 69 -7.37 -11.50 2.31
CA ALA A 69 -6.74 -12.27 3.39
C ALA A 69 -6.32 -11.39 4.59
N LEU A 70 -5.89 -10.15 4.34
CA LEU A 70 -5.63 -9.16 5.39
C LEU A 70 -6.92 -8.81 6.16
N ASP A 71 -8.01 -8.53 5.44
CA ASP A 71 -9.30 -8.20 6.05
C ASP A 71 -9.83 -9.33 6.96
N ILE A 72 -9.62 -10.61 6.59
CA ILE A 72 -10.02 -11.76 7.41
C ILE A 72 -9.21 -11.87 8.72
N LYS A 73 -7.95 -11.41 8.72
CA LYS A 73 -7.08 -11.47 9.91
C LYS A 73 -7.28 -10.28 10.85
N GLN A 74 -7.97 -9.25 10.38
CA GLN A 74 -8.23 -8.05 11.14
C GLN A 74 -9.12 -8.36 12.35
N THR A 75 -8.61 -8.05 13.54
CA THR A 75 -9.40 -8.14 14.77
C THR A 75 -9.87 -6.74 15.09
N LEU A 76 -11.14 -6.44 14.81
CA LEU A 76 -11.76 -5.13 15.08
C LEU A 76 -12.49 -5.06 16.42
N ASN A 77 -12.78 -6.21 17.03
CA ASN A 77 -13.42 -6.27 18.33
C ASN A 77 -12.74 -7.35 19.19
N THR A 78 -12.67 -7.11 20.48
CA THR A 78 -12.10 -8.05 21.45
C THR A 78 -12.75 -7.83 22.82
N THR A 79 -12.62 -8.80 23.71
CA THR A 79 -13.20 -8.75 25.06
C THR A 79 -12.10 -9.10 26.05
N ASP A 80 -12.01 -8.35 27.15
CA ASP A 80 -11.09 -8.69 28.23
C ASP A 80 -11.72 -9.67 29.24
N VAL A 81 -10.91 -10.13 30.19
CA VAL A 81 -11.34 -11.12 31.19
C VAL A 81 -12.38 -10.59 32.20
N ASP A 82 -12.50 -9.27 32.39
CA ASP A 82 -13.58 -8.68 33.21
C ASP A 82 -14.88 -8.53 32.38
N GLY A 83 -14.86 -8.93 31.10
CA GLY A 83 -16.00 -8.87 30.19
C GLY A 83 -16.20 -7.53 29.49
N TYR A 84 -15.27 -6.57 29.63
CA TYR A 84 -15.35 -5.33 28.86
C TYR A 84 -15.12 -5.63 27.38
N GLN A 85 -15.95 -5.03 26.53
CA GLN A 85 -15.85 -5.19 25.09
C GLN A 85 -15.16 -3.97 24.50
N TYR A 86 -14.22 -4.21 23.59
CA TYR A 86 -13.46 -3.17 22.94
C TYR A 86 -13.64 -3.26 21.44
N GLY A 87 -13.90 -2.12 20.80
CA GLY A 87 -14.02 -2.01 19.35
C GLY A 87 -13.02 -1.01 18.80
N PHE A 88 -12.28 -1.36 17.76
CA PHE A 88 -11.39 -0.43 17.07
C PHE A 88 -12.21 0.64 16.35
N VAL A 89 -11.72 1.89 16.40
CA VAL A 89 -12.37 3.03 15.78
C VAL A 89 -11.46 3.63 14.72
N SER A 90 -10.25 4.00 15.11
CA SER A 90 -9.29 4.64 14.20
C SER A 90 -7.88 4.65 14.79
N ALA A 91 -6.88 4.69 13.92
CA ALA A 91 -5.52 5.08 14.28
C ALA A 91 -5.11 6.23 13.34
N VAL A 92 -4.98 7.44 13.90
CA VAL A 92 -4.70 8.65 13.12
C VAL A 92 -3.39 9.24 13.59
N GLY A 93 -2.45 9.37 12.66
CA GLY A 93 -1.13 9.94 12.92
C GLY A 93 -0.93 11.29 12.26
N ASP A 94 -0.02 12.08 12.82
CA ASP A 94 0.49 13.34 12.25
C ASP A 94 1.85 13.07 11.61
N LYS A 95 1.95 13.27 10.28
CA LYS A 95 3.18 13.03 9.51
C LYS A 95 4.35 13.91 9.92
N THR A 96 4.08 15.10 10.43
CA THR A 96 5.12 16.07 10.78
C THR A 96 5.73 15.72 12.13
N THR A 97 4.91 15.26 13.07
CA THR A 97 5.34 15.03 14.45
C THR A 97 5.57 13.56 14.81
N GLY A 98 5.14 12.61 13.97
CA GLY A 98 5.21 11.18 14.28
C GLY A 98 4.29 10.76 15.44
N LYS A 99 3.40 11.65 15.91
CA LYS A 99 2.41 11.33 16.94
C LYS A 99 1.29 10.51 16.33
N LEU A 100 0.89 9.45 17.01
CA LEU A 100 -0.18 8.56 16.59
C LEU A 100 -1.21 8.40 17.71
N VAL A 101 -2.48 8.62 17.39
CA VAL A 101 -3.59 8.42 18.32
C VAL A 101 -4.43 7.23 17.90
N VAL A 102 -4.45 6.19 18.73
CA VAL A 102 -5.32 5.03 18.55
C VAL A 102 -6.58 5.23 19.39
N THR A 103 -7.74 5.20 18.75
CA THR A 103 -9.05 5.34 19.40
C THR A 103 -9.80 4.01 19.36
N LEU A 104 -10.33 3.62 20.50
CA LEU A 104 -11.20 2.46 20.71
C LEU A 104 -12.54 2.91 21.30
N ASN A 105 -13.58 2.09 21.10
CA ASN A 105 -14.74 2.05 21.96
C ASN A 105 -14.47 1.07 23.08
N LEU A 106 -14.87 1.41 24.30
CA LEU A 106 -14.93 0.52 25.45
C LEU A 106 -16.38 0.48 25.91
N PHE A 107 -16.98 -0.70 25.87
CA PHE A 107 -18.33 -0.96 26.35
C PHE A 107 -18.30 -1.82 27.62
N ASN A 108 -19.04 -1.39 28.64
CA ASN A 108 -19.20 -2.15 29.88
C ASN A 108 -20.56 -2.87 29.91
N PRO A 109 -20.62 -4.18 29.62
CA PRO A 109 -21.88 -4.93 29.73
C PRO A 109 -22.24 -5.30 31.18
N GLY A 110 -21.32 -5.17 32.13
CA GLY A 110 -21.51 -5.54 33.52
C GLY A 110 -21.93 -4.38 34.41
N GLU A 111 -21.75 -4.53 35.72
CA GLU A 111 -22.00 -3.48 36.71
C GLU A 111 -21.05 -2.30 36.57
N SER A 112 -21.48 -1.12 37.04
CA SER A 112 -20.64 0.08 37.10
C SER A 112 -19.42 -0.16 38.00
N ARG A 113 -18.22 0.05 37.47
CA ARG A 113 -16.97 -0.20 38.20
C ARG A 113 -15.81 0.62 37.62
N GLU A 114 -14.78 0.83 38.44
CA GLU A 114 -13.59 1.55 38.01
C GLU A 114 -12.85 0.79 36.91
N LYS A 115 -12.25 1.54 35.98
CA LYS A 115 -11.37 0.97 34.96
C LYS A 115 -10.10 1.80 34.85
N GLN A 116 -8.97 1.11 34.75
CA GLN A 116 -7.67 1.74 34.54
C GLN A 116 -6.87 0.96 33.50
N MET A 117 -6.27 1.68 32.55
CA MET A 117 -5.28 1.10 31.63
C MET A 117 -3.88 1.21 32.23
N GLN A 118 -2.99 0.30 31.86
CA GLN A 118 -1.60 0.34 32.28
C GLN A 118 -0.71 0.84 31.15
N GLN A 119 -0.67 0.09 30.06
CA GLN A 119 0.22 0.36 28.94
C GLN A 119 -0.44 -0.13 27.66
N ALA A 120 -0.28 0.61 26.57
CA ALA A 120 -0.54 0.11 25.24
C ALA A 120 0.79 -0.03 24.48
N GLN A 121 0.92 -1.12 23.72
CA GLN A 121 2.06 -1.37 22.86
C GLN A 121 1.55 -1.72 21.46
N ILE A 122 2.13 -1.07 20.46
CA ILE A 122 1.92 -1.40 19.05
C ILE A 122 3.19 -1.97 18.45
N SER A 123 3.04 -2.82 17.45
CA SER A 123 4.11 -3.22 16.54
C SER A 123 3.67 -3.11 15.09
N ASP A 124 4.60 -2.81 14.19
CA ASP A 124 4.37 -2.84 12.75
C ASP A 124 4.82 -4.19 12.14
N TYR A 125 4.67 -4.34 10.82
CA TYR A 125 5.09 -5.55 10.09
C TYR A 125 6.58 -5.62 9.80
N VAL A 126 7.32 -4.53 9.99
CA VAL A 126 8.78 -4.47 9.80
C VAL A 126 9.53 -4.83 11.09
N GLY A 127 8.81 -4.85 12.22
CA GLY A 127 9.32 -5.23 13.53
C GLY A 127 9.57 -4.05 14.47
N ASN A 128 9.21 -2.82 14.08
CA ASN A 128 9.27 -1.69 15.00
C ASN A 128 8.19 -1.84 16.08
N ALA A 129 8.50 -1.44 17.31
CA ALA A 129 7.60 -1.50 18.43
C ALA A 129 7.58 -0.16 19.19
N TYR A 130 6.38 0.28 19.55
CA TYR A 130 6.16 1.55 20.23
C TYR A 130 5.24 1.30 21.43
N ALA A 131 5.55 1.91 22.56
CA ALA A 131 4.75 1.77 23.78
C ALA A 131 4.34 3.14 24.31
N THR A 132 3.18 3.19 24.95
CA THR A 132 2.69 4.37 25.63
C THR A 132 2.00 4.03 26.95
N TYR A 133 2.11 4.95 27.90
CA TYR A 133 1.34 4.99 29.14
C TYR A 133 0.31 6.11 29.10
N GLU A 134 0.29 6.91 28.03
CA GLU A 134 -0.61 8.04 27.87
C GLU A 134 -1.93 7.59 27.23
N TYR A 135 -3.00 7.64 28.01
CA TYR A 135 -4.34 7.34 27.55
C TYR A 135 -5.40 8.24 28.19
N LYS A 136 -6.56 8.33 27.55
CA LYS A 136 -7.72 9.08 28.05
C LYS A 136 -9.03 8.33 27.80
N PHE A 137 -9.92 8.37 28.78
CA PHE A 137 -11.30 7.90 28.66
C PHE A 137 -12.20 9.06 28.29
N GLY A 138 -12.60 9.18 27.03
CA GLY A 138 -13.44 10.26 26.53
C GLY A 138 -12.81 11.62 26.80
N ASN A 139 -13.55 12.48 27.49
CA ASN A 139 -13.10 13.78 27.98
C ASN A 139 -12.88 13.77 29.51
N LEU A 140 -12.73 12.59 30.12
CA LEU A 140 -12.52 12.46 31.56
C LEU A 140 -11.06 12.76 31.90
N GLU A 141 -10.86 13.59 32.93
CA GLU A 141 -9.54 13.91 33.49
C GLU A 141 -9.04 12.82 34.46
N ASN A 142 -9.95 12.02 35.01
CA ASN A 142 -9.59 10.91 35.91
C ASN A 142 -8.99 9.75 35.11
N ALA A 143 -7.80 9.30 35.49
CA ALA A 143 -7.13 8.13 34.90
C ALA A 143 -7.77 6.78 35.31
N ARG A 144 -8.63 6.78 36.34
CA ARG A 144 -9.36 5.62 36.87
C ARG A 144 -10.85 5.91 36.99
N PRO A 145 -11.57 6.20 35.90
CA PRO A 145 -12.99 6.53 35.98
C PRO A 145 -13.82 5.29 36.28
N THR A 146 -14.97 5.49 36.92
CA THR A 146 -16.07 4.52 36.93
C THR A 146 -16.69 4.48 35.53
N ILE A 147 -16.75 3.30 34.93
CA ILE A 147 -17.45 3.09 33.67
C ILE A 147 -18.83 2.55 34.00
N ASP A 148 -19.85 3.34 33.71
CA ASP A 148 -21.22 2.97 34.03
C ASP A 148 -21.69 1.74 33.27
N SER A 149 -22.57 0.96 33.91
CA SER A 149 -23.20 -0.20 33.31
C SER A 149 -23.91 0.15 32.00
N ASN A 150 -23.75 -0.72 30.99
CA ASN A 150 -24.34 -0.59 29.67
C ASN A 150 -23.99 0.72 28.94
N THR A 151 -22.81 1.29 29.23
CA THR A 151 -22.32 2.50 28.55
C THR A 151 -21.11 2.20 27.67
N THR A 152 -20.98 3.00 26.62
CA THR A 152 -19.79 3.03 25.76
C THR A 152 -19.03 4.34 25.97
N ILE A 153 -17.72 4.25 26.17
CA ILE A 153 -16.82 5.40 26.22
C ILE A 153 -15.71 5.27 25.19
N ARG A 154 -15.23 6.41 24.66
CA ARG A 154 -14.04 6.42 23.81
C ARG A 154 -12.81 6.20 24.69
N LEU A 155 -11.89 5.36 24.26
CA LEU A 155 -10.58 5.19 24.88
C LEU A 155 -9.52 5.58 23.85
N LYS A 156 -8.66 6.55 24.19
CA LYS A 156 -7.61 7.04 23.31
C LYS A 156 -6.24 6.73 23.89
N PHE A 157 -5.34 6.18 23.09
CA PHE A 157 -3.93 5.99 23.41
C PHE A 157 -3.07 6.90 22.53
N HIS A 158 -2.10 7.59 23.12
CA HIS A 158 -1.26 8.56 22.43
C HIS A 158 0.16 8.03 22.36
N PHE A 159 0.62 7.69 21.17
CA PHE A 159 1.98 7.23 20.91
C PHE A 159 2.80 8.39 20.36
N ALA A 160 4.04 8.51 20.82
CA ALA A 160 5.03 9.44 20.29
C ALA A 160 6.02 8.70 19.37
N ASP A 161 6.64 9.45 18.46
CA ASP A 161 7.78 9.01 17.66
C ASP A 161 7.53 7.73 16.85
N VAL A 162 6.29 7.52 16.39
CA VAL A 162 5.95 6.39 15.53
C VAL A 162 6.39 6.69 14.10
N SER A 163 7.06 5.73 13.46
CA SER A 163 7.49 5.88 12.06
C SER A 163 6.30 6.16 11.15
N THR A 164 6.40 7.22 10.34
CA THR A 164 5.37 7.61 9.35
C THR A 164 5.24 6.61 8.19
N GLU A 165 6.17 5.65 8.10
CA GLU A 165 6.07 4.51 7.19
C GLU A 165 5.18 3.38 7.72
N THR A 166 4.79 3.43 8.99
CA THR A 166 3.83 2.49 9.60
C THR A 166 2.44 2.67 8.98
N LYS A 167 2.13 1.95 7.90
CA LYS A 167 0.80 2.04 7.27
C LYS A 167 -0.26 1.20 7.99
N ARG A 168 0.16 0.16 8.71
CA ARG A 168 -0.71 -0.72 9.51
C ARG A 168 -0.01 -1.11 10.81
N ILE A 169 -0.78 -1.17 11.89
CA ILE A 169 -0.38 -1.74 13.16
C ILE A 169 -0.63 -3.26 13.06
N ALA A 170 0.43 -4.05 13.04
CA ALA A 170 0.34 -5.50 12.99
C ALA A 170 -0.33 -6.05 14.27
N SER A 171 0.04 -5.50 15.42
CA SER A 171 -0.51 -5.88 16.72
C SER A 171 -0.63 -4.65 17.62
N LEU A 172 -1.78 -4.50 18.28
CA LEU A 172 -1.97 -3.60 19.42
C LEU A 172 -2.31 -4.46 20.63
N THR A 173 -1.44 -4.44 21.64
CA THR A 173 -1.67 -5.09 22.93
C THR A 173 -1.84 -4.02 23.99
N VAL A 174 -2.95 -4.07 24.71
CA VAL A 174 -3.22 -3.17 25.83
C VAL A 174 -3.25 -3.99 27.11
N LYS A 175 -2.50 -3.53 28.10
CA LYS A 175 -2.56 -4.03 29.49
C LYS A 175 -3.45 -3.12 30.32
N ALA A 176 -4.25 -3.71 31.19
CA ALA A 176 -5.17 -3.01 32.08
C ALA A 176 -5.16 -3.65 33.48
N TYR A 177 -5.66 -2.91 34.45
CA TYR A 177 -5.92 -3.46 35.79
C TYR A 177 -7.29 -4.14 35.80
N SER A 178 -7.36 -5.27 36.50
CA SER A 178 -8.65 -5.89 36.82
C SER A 178 -9.37 -5.10 37.89
N SER A 179 -10.63 -4.80 37.59
CA SER A 179 -11.58 -4.27 38.58
C SER A 179 -12.01 -5.33 39.61
N THR A 180 -11.80 -6.61 39.30
CA THR A 180 -12.26 -7.76 40.08
C THR A 180 -11.13 -8.38 40.91
N TRP A 181 -9.95 -8.53 40.31
CA TRP A 181 -8.85 -9.32 40.87
C TRP A 181 -7.63 -8.51 41.30
N GLY A 182 -7.67 -7.18 41.11
CA GLY A 182 -6.59 -6.26 41.53
C GLY A 182 -5.23 -6.50 40.87
N ASN A 183 -5.12 -7.45 39.93
CA ASN A 183 -3.89 -7.78 39.22
C ASN A 183 -3.75 -6.94 37.93
N LYS A 184 -2.50 -6.82 37.46
CA LYS A 184 -2.08 -6.02 36.29
C LYS A 184 -1.89 -6.86 35.02
N ASP A 185 -2.43 -8.07 35.01
CA ASP A 185 -2.17 -9.05 33.96
C ASP A 185 -3.31 -9.13 32.93
N MET A 186 -4.34 -8.30 33.06
CA MET A 186 -5.38 -8.23 32.04
C MET A 186 -4.82 -7.64 30.77
N SER A 187 -5.05 -8.34 29.66
CA SER A 187 -4.72 -7.81 28.35
C SER A 187 -5.79 -8.13 27.33
N PHE A 188 -5.88 -7.25 26.35
CA PHE A 188 -6.67 -7.47 25.14
C PHE A 188 -5.83 -7.05 23.94
N ASN A 189 -6.09 -7.69 22.80
CA ASN A 189 -5.29 -7.54 21.60
C ASN A 189 -6.17 -7.29 20.38
N PHE A 190 -5.70 -6.37 19.54
CA PHE A 190 -6.19 -6.15 18.18
C PHE A 190 -5.06 -6.48 17.20
N ARG A 191 -5.45 -6.85 15.99
CA ARG A 191 -4.51 -7.18 14.91
C ARG A 191 -4.89 -6.49 13.62
N ASP A 192 -3.85 -6.14 12.89
CA ASP A 192 -3.94 -5.60 11.54
C ASP A 192 -4.83 -4.34 11.44
N LEU A 193 -4.49 -3.31 12.20
CA LEU A 193 -5.25 -2.05 12.24
C LEU A 193 -4.67 -1.03 11.26
N PRO A 194 -5.48 -0.40 10.39
CA PRO A 194 -5.00 0.61 9.46
C PRO A 194 -4.59 1.89 10.20
N VAL A 195 -3.55 2.56 9.70
CA VAL A 195 -3.12 3.89 10.17
C VAL A 195 -3.33 4.93 9.08
N GLU A 196 -4.05 5.99 9.40
CA GLU A 196 -4.23 7.16 8.55
C GLU A 196 -3.28 8.28 8.98
N TRP A 197 -2.25 8.54 8.16
CA TRP A 197 -1.30 9.62 8.40
C TRP A 197 -1.73 10.91 7.70
N LYS A 198 -2.06 11.92 8.50
CA LYS A 198 -2.44 13.27 8.08
C LYS A 198 -1.22 14.17 7.96
#